data_AF-A0A377JM00-F1
#
_entry.id   AF-A0A377JM00-F1
#
_cell.length_a   1.000
_cell.length_b   1.000
_cell.length_c   1.000
_cell.angle_alpha   90.00
_cell.angle_beta   90.00
_cell.angle_gamma   90.00
#
_symmetry.space_group_name_H-M   'P 1'
#
loop_
_entity.id
_entity.type
_entity.pdbx_description
1 polymer ?
#
loop_
_entity_poly.entity_id
_entity_poly.type
_entity_poly.pdbx_seq_one_letter_code
_entity_poly.pdbx_strand_id
1 'polypeptide(L)'
;MRSEGEIAKREGNLQRAAEVEYGLLPAEKEALQALEQKWASMQEGGTLLKNAVTQESIAEIVSRWTQIPVRKMLQSEKDRILGIEQELAQSVVGQDEALKAIARAIKRNKAGLSDSNRPIGSFLFLGPTGVGKTESAKALARFCLIVRKPYPL
;
A
#
# COMPACT_ATOMS: atom_id res chain seq x y z
N MET A 1 25.87 -18.26 6.65
CA MET A 1 27.18 -18.31 5.96
C MET A 1 27.80 -16.95 5.65
N ARG A 2 27.09 -15.96 5.06
CA ARG A 2 27.70 -14.63 4.78
C ARG A 2 28.30 -13.93 6.01
N SER A 3 27.57 -13.91 7.11
CA SER A 3 28.07 -13.32 8.37
C SER A 3 29.30 -14.05 8.92
N GLU A 4 29.42 -15.36 8.70
CA GLU A 4 30.56 -16.17 9.17
C GLU A 4 31.84 -15.86 8.38
N GLY A 5 31.72 -15.67 7.06
CA GLY A 5 32.84 -15.25 6.21
C GLY A 5 33.35 -13.84 6.55
N GLU A 6 32.44 -12.90 6.85
CA GLU A 6 32.82 -11.56 7.28
C GLU A 6 33.54 -11.54 8.63
N ILE A 7 33.12 -12.40 9.57
CA ILE A 7 33.78 -12.57 10.87
C ILE A 7 35.19 -13.17 10.70
N ALA A 8 35.32 -14.26 9.92
CA ALA A 8 36.61 -14.90 9.66
C ALA A 8 37.62 -13.95 8.97
N LYS A 9 37.14 -13.05 8.10
CA LYS A 9 37.96 -12.02 7.44
C LYS A 9 38.43 -10.94 8.43
N ARG A 10 37.58 -10.56 9.40
CA ARG A 10 37.94 -9.62 10.48
C ARG A 10 38.93 -10.21 11.48
N GLU A 11 38.84 -11.51 11.73
CA GLU A 11 39.74 -12.24 12.65
C GLU A 11 41.08 -12.65 12.02
N GLY A 12 41.31 -12.32 10.74
CA GLY A 12 42.55 -12.65 10.04
C GLY A 12 42.66 -14.11 9.59
N ASN A 13 41.59 -14.90 9.73
CA ASN A 13 41.54 -16.28 9.25
C ASN A 13 41.20 -16.32 7.76
N LEU A 14 42.20 -15.99 6.93
CA LEU A 14 42.07 -15.86 5.48
C LEU A 14 41.71 -17.20 4.79
N GLN A 15 42.15 -18.33 5.34
CA GLN A 15 41.85 -19.67 4.82
C GLN A 15 40.34 -19.95 4.92
N ARG A 16 39.76 -19.75 6.10
CA ARG A 16 38.32 -19.99 6.35
C ARG A 16 37.44 -18.98 5.61
N ALA A 17 37.88 -17.72 5.52
CA ALA A 17 37.17 -16.70 4.74
C ALA A 17 37.12 -17.08 3.25
N ALA A 18 38.23 -17.53 2.66
CA ALA A 18 38.28 -17.95 1.26
C ALA A 18 37.42 -19.20 0.98
N GLU A 19 37.43 -20.18 1.89
CA GLU A 19 36.58 -21.37 1.80
C GLU A 19 35.08 -21.02 1.79
N VAL A 20 34.66 -20.09 2.66
CA VAL A 20 33.26 -19.63 2.72
C VAL A 20 32.91 -18.81 1.48
N GLU A 21 33.78 -17.89 1.05
CA GLU A 21 33.52 -16.95 -0.04
C GLU A 21 33.53 -17.60 -1.43
N TYR A 22 34.44 -18.54 -1.68
CA TYR A 22 34.65 -19.16 -2.99
C TYR A 22 34.19 -20.61 -3.10
N GLY A 23 33.91 -21.30 -1.98
CA GLY A 23 33.42 -22.68 -1.98
C GLY A 23 31.97 -22.77 -1.53
N LEU A 24 31.72 -22.48 -0.25
CA LEU A 24 30.44 -22.75 0.39
C LEU A 24 29.32 -21.82 -0.09
N LEU A 25 29.59 -20.51 -0.21
CA LEU A 25 28.58 -19.53 -0.66
C LEU A 25 28.13 -19.74 -2.11
N PRO A 26 29.03 -19.98 -3.09
CA PRO A 26 28.61 -20.33 -4.45
C PRO A 26 27.79 -21.61 -4.50
N ALA A 27 28.21 -22.66 -3.79
CA ALA A 27 27.49 -23.94 -3.74
C ALA A 27 26.08 -23.80 -3.13
N GLU A 28 25.94 -23.07 -2.02
CA GLU A 28 24.62 -22.78 -1.42
C GLU A 28 23.74 -21.95 -2.36
N LYS A 29 24.31 -20.98 -3.08
CA LYS A 29 23.56 -20.18 -4.06
C LYS A 29 23.08 -21.01 -5.25
N GLU A 30 23.92 -21.88 -5.79
CA GLU A 30 23.54 -22.79 -6.88
C GLU A 30 22.45 -23.77 -6.42
N ALA A 31 22.57 -24.32 -5.21
CA ALA A 31 21.54 -25.17 -4.62
C ALA A 31 20.22 -24.39 -4.44
N LEU A 32 20.28 -23.15 -3.95
CA LEU A 32 19.11 -22.29 -3.78
C LEU A 32 18.44 -21.98 -5.12
N GLN A 33 19.22 -21.64 -6.16
CA GLN A 33 18.69 -21.42 -7.52
C GLN A 33 18.04 -22.67 -8.10
N ALA A 34 18.64 -23.85 -7.91
CA ALA A 34 18.05 -25.11 -8.37
C ALA A 34 16.74 -25.42 -7.63
N LEU A 35 16.67 -25.15 -6.32
CA LEU A 35 15.45 -25.27 -5.52
C LEU A 35 14.37 -24.26 -5.96
N GLU A 36 14.74 -23.01 -6.25
CA GLU A 36 13.84 -21.97 -6.76
C GLU A 36 13.28 -22.34 -8.15
N GLN A 37 14.10 -22.85 -9.07
CA GLN A 37 13.65 -23.31 -10.39
C GLN A 37 12.69 -24.51 -10.28
N LYS A 38 13.02 -25.49 -9.43
CA LYS A 38 12.11 -26.61 -9.13
C LYS A 38 10.80 -26.09 -8.55
N TRP A 39 10.85 -25.13 -7.62
CA TRP A 39 9.67 -24.52 -7.04
C TRP A 39 8.81 -23.78 -8.08
N ALA A 40 9.42 -23.00 -8.98
CA ALA A 40 8.71 -22.32 -10.06
C ALA A 40 7.96 -23.31 -10.96
N SER A 41 8.60 -24.42 -11.33
CA SER A 41 7.94 -25.49 -12.11
C SER A 41 6.79 -26.19 -11.35
N MET A 42 6.93 -26.35 -10.03
CA MET A 42 5.85 -26.91 -9.18
C MET A 42 4.69 -25.93 -8.99
N GLN A 43 4.96 -24.62 -8.99
CA GLN A 43 3.91 -23.59 -8.96
C GLN A 43 3.12 -23.54 -10.27
N GLU A 44 3.78 -23.66 -11.43
CA GLU A 44 3.10 -23.81 -12.73
C GLU A 44 2.21 -25.07 -12.76
N GLY A 45 2.64 -26.14 -12.09
CA GLY A 45 1.87 -27.38 -11.91
C GLY A 45 0.69 -27.30 -10.94
N GLY A 46 0.38 -26.13 -10.35
CA GLY A 46 -0.83 -25.92 -9.54
C GLY A 46 -0.70 -26.24 -8.06
N THR A 47 0.51 -26.15 -7.48
CA THR A 47 0.71 -26.38 -6.04
C THR A 47 -0.04 -25.33 -5.19
N LEU A 48 -0.85 -25.78 -4.22
CA LEU A 48 -1.69 -24.95 -3.33
C LEU A 48 -0.92 -24.12 -2.28
N LEU A 49 0.38 -24.36 -2.10
CA LEU A 49 1.21 -23.71 -1.09
C LEU A 49 1.70 -22.33 -1.55
N LYS A 50 1.06 -21.28 -1.02
CA LYS A 50 1.52 -19.89 -1.15
C LYS A 50 2.57 -19.59 -0.07
N ASN A 51 3.84 -19.85 -0.37
CA ASN A 51 4.98 -19.51 0.52
C ASN A 51 5.49 -18.06 0.34
N ALA A 52 4.83 -17.23 -0.48
CA ALA A 52 5.21 -15.84 -0.71
C ALA A 52 4.21 -14.87 -0.08
N VAL A 53 4.72 -13.80 0.53
CA VAL A 53 3.89 -12.70 1.03
C VAL A 53 3.48 -11.83 -0.15
N THR A 54 2.21 -11.93 -0.54
CA THR A 54 1.61 -11.15 -1.65
C THR A 54 0.87 -9.91 -1.11
N GLN A 55 0.52 -8.96 -1.98
CA GLN A 55 -0.29 -7.80 -1.59
C GLN A 55 -1.66 -8.25 -1.06
N GLU A 56 -2.22 -9.31 -1.65
CA GLU A 56 -3.45 -9.96 -1.21
C GLU A 56 -3.31 -10.53 0.20
N SER A 57 -2.20 -11.20 0.50
CA SER A 57 -1.91 -11.73 1.84
C SER A 57 -1.86 -10.63 2.90
N ILE A 58 -1.20 -9.50 2.58
CA ILE A 58 -1.14 -8.35 3.50
C ILE A 58 -2.54 -7.72 3.66
N ALA A 59 -3.25 -7.52 2.55
CA ALA A 59 -4.58 -6.92 2.56
C ALA A 59 -5.59 -7.77 3.33
N GLU A 60 -5.53 -9.10 3.27
CA GLU A 60 -6.38 -9.99 4.07
C GLU A 60 -6.17 -9.81 5.58
N ILE A 61 -4.93 -9.72 6.04
CA ILE A 61 -4.61 -9.52 7.46
C ILE A 61 -5.11 -8.16 7.93
N VAL A 62 -4.78 -7.11 7.19
CA VAL A 62 -5.22 -5.75 7.53
C VAL A 62 -6.74 -5.62 7.45
N SER A 63 -7.39 -6.28 6.48
CA SER A 63 -8.85 -6.33 6.35
C SER A 63 -9.50 -6.95 7.59
N ARG A 64 -8.94 -8.03 8.15
CA ARG A 64 -9.47 -8.64 9.39
C ARG A 64 -9.41 -7.68 10.56
N TRP A 65 -8.34 -6.90 10.69
CA TRP A 65 -8.19 -5.90 11.75
C TRP A 65 -9.03 -4.65 11.53
N THR A 66 -9.16 -4.21 10.28
CA THR A 66 -9.79 -2.93 9.90
C THR A 66 -11.24 -3.02 9.47
N GLN A 67 -11.72 -4.22 9.17
CA GLN A 67 -13.02 -4.45 8.54
C GLN A 67 -13.18 -3.70 7.21
N ILE A 68 -12.08 -3.24 6.60
CA ILE A 68 -12.08 -2.63 5.28
C ILE A 68 -12.02 -3.77 4.26
N PRO A 69 -12.94 -3.85 3.28
CA PRO A 69 -12.93 -4.92 2.29
C PRO A 69 -11.62 -4.95 1.50
N VAL A 70 -11.03 -6.13 1.32
CA VAL A 70 -9.80 -6.34 0.54
C VAL A 70 -9.88 -5.69 -0.85
N ARG A 71 -11.04 -5.81 -1.52
CA ARG A 71 -11.29 -5.15 -2.82
C ARG A 71 -11.09 -3.63 -2.80
N LYS A 72 -11.45 -2.95 -1.70
CA LYS A 72 -11.23 -1.50 -1.55
C LYS A 72 -9.77 -1.17 -1.29
N MET A 73 -9.02 -2.07 -0.65
CA MET A 73 -7.60 -1.89 -0.37
C MET A 73 -6.73 -2.13 -1.59
N LEU A 74 -7.09 -3.12 -2.42
CA LEU A 74 -6.41 -3.44 -3.67
C LEU A 74 -6.85 -2.54 -4.84
N GLN A 75 -7.81 -1.64 -4.63
CA GLN A 75 -8.22 -0.70 -5.67
C GLN A 75 -7.05 0.24 -6.02
N SER A 76 -6.78 0.39 -7.31
CA SER A 76 -5.83 1.39 -7.81
C SER A 76 -6.15 2.77 -7.26
N GLU A 77 -5.17 3.37 -6.59
CA GLU A 77 -5.30 4.72 -6.04
C GLU A 77 -5.62 5.73 -7.15
N LYS A 78 -5.06 5.54 -8.35
CA LYS A 78 -5.33 6.39 -9.51
C LYS A 78 -6.82 6.38 -9.88
N ASP A 79 -7.41 5.21 -10.04
CA ASP A 79 -8.82 5.07 -10.46
C ASP A 79 -9.76 5.65 -9.41
N ARG A 80 -9.41 5.42 -8.14
CA ARG A 80 -10.12 5.98 -7.00
C ARG A 80 -10.11 7.52 -7.00
N ILE A 81 -8.96 8.13 -7.27
CA ILE A 81 -8.81 9.59 -7.32
C ILE A 81 -9.51 10.19 -8.54
N LEU A 82 -9.52 9.50 -9.68
CA LEU A 82 -10.26 9.94 -10.86
C LEU A 82 -11.77 9.99 -10.60
N GLY A 83 -12.29 8.98 -9.88
CA GLY A 83 -13.70 8.85 -9.50
C GLY A 83 -14.15 9.59 -8.23
N ILE A 84 -13.30 10.46 -7.65
CA ILE A 84 -13.59 11.10 -6.35
C ILE A 84 -14.88 11.90 -6.34
N GLU A 85 -15.21 12.63 -7.41
CA GLU A 85 -16.42 13.46 -7.47
C GLU A 85 -17.67 12.59 -7.37
N GLN A 86 -17.71 11.49 -8.13
CA GLN A 86 -18.80 10.54 -8.10
C GLN A 86 -18.94 9.85 -6.74
N GLU A 87 -17.81 9.48 -6.11
CA GLU A 87 -17.83 8.83 -4.79
C GLU A 87 -18.34 9.78 -3.70
N LEU A 88 -17.95 11.07 -3.73
CA LEU A 88 -18.46 12.06 -2.78
C LEU A 88 -19.94 12.38 -3.01
N ALA A 89 -20.38 12.47 -4.26
CA ALA A 89 -21.77 12.74 -4.63
C ALA A 89 -22.75 11.66 -4.16
N GLN A 90 -22.29 10.42 -3.90
CA GLN A 90 -23.12 9.38 -3.29
C GLN A 90 -23.60 9.73 -1.87
N SER A 91 -22.85 10.59 -1.15
CA SER A 91 -23.17 10.97 0.24
C SER A 91 -23.68 12.42 0.37
N VAL A 92 -23.42 13.27 -0.62
CA VAL A 92 -23.69 14.71 -0.55
C VAL A 92 -24.46 15.12 -1.80
N VAL A 93 -25.71 15.54 -1.61
CA VAL A 93 -26.60 15.94 -2.70
C VAL A 93 -26.66 17.47 -2.79
N GLY A 94 -26.63 18.00 -4.01
CA GLY A 94 -26.86 19.43 -4.26
C GLY A 94 -25.70 20.37 -3.89
N GLN A 95 -24.46 19.84 -3.81
CA GLN A 95 -23.25 20.60 -3.50
C GLN A 95 -22.16 20.44 -4.58
N ASP A 96 -22.57 20.32 -5.85
CA ASP A 96 -21.68 19.94 -6.96
C ASP A 96 -20.44 20.84 -7.09
N GLU A 97 -20.60 22.16 -6.91
CA GLU A 97 -19.49 23.10 -6.98
C GLU A 97 -18.46 22.85 -5.87
N ALA A 98 -18.91 22.63 -4.64
CA ALA A 98 -18.05 22.32 -3.51
C ALA A 98 -17.31 20.99 -3.72
N LEU A 99 -18.03 19.96 -4.17
CA LEU A 99 -17.43 18.65 -4.47
C LEU A 99 -16.37 18.74 -5.57
N LYS A 100 -16.65 19.50 -6.64
CA LYS A 100 -15.70 19.74 -7.74
C LYS A 100 -14.45 20.49 -7.27
N ALA A 101 -14.60 21.47 -6.39
CA ALA A 101 -13.47 22.21 -5.82
C ALA A 101 -12.56 21.30 -4.98
N ILE A 102 -13.16 20.45 -4.12
CA ILE A 102 -12.44 19.47 -3.31
C ILE A 102 -11.70 18.47 -4.19
N ALA A 103 -12.40 17.89 -5.17
CA ALA A 103 -11.83 16.94 -6.10
C ALA A 103 -10.65 17.51 -6.88
N ARG A 104 -10.76 18.75 -7.36
CA ARG A 104 -9.68 19.42 -8.08
C ARG A 104 -8.44 19.62 -7.19
N ALA A 105 -8.61 19.98 -5.93
CA ALA A 105 -7.50 20.13 -4.99
C ALA A 105 -6.77 18.78 -4.76
N ILE A 106 -7.52 17.71 -4.52
CA ILE A 106 -6.96 16.37 -4.31
C ILE A 106 -6.26 15.85 -5.56
N LYS A 107 -6.87 15.99 -6.74
CA LYS A 107 -6.28 15.59 -8.03
C LYS A 107 -4.96 16.33 -8.29
N ARG A 108 -4.90 17.64 -8.02
CA ARG A 108 -3.65 18.44 -8.16
C ARG A 108 -2.56 17.97 -7.21
N ASN A 109 -2.90 17.75 -5.94
CA ASN A 109 -1.93 17.27 -4.96
C ASN A 109 -1.38 15.90 -5.37
N LYS A 110 -2.25 14.98 -5.80
CA LYS A 110 -1.82 13.64 -6.25
C LYS A 110 -1.00 13.66 -7.53
N ALA A 111 -1.21 14.66 -8.39
CA ALA A 111 -0.39 14.89 -9.58
C ALA A 111 0.96 15.58 -9.29
N GLY A 112 1.29 15.88 -8.01
CA GLY A 112 2.52 16.57 -7.65
C GLY A 112 2.52 18.06 -8.00
N LEU A 113 1.36 18.64 -8.31
CA LEU A 113 1.20 20.05 -8.68
C LEU A 113 0.94 20.95 -7.45
N SER A 114 1.19 20.45 -6.25
CA SER A 114 1.00 21.19 -5.00
C SER A 114 2.28 21.16 -4.18
N ASP A 115 2.51 22.24 -3.44
CA ASP A 115 3.65 22.38 -2.54
C ASP A 115 3.62 21.29 -1.46
N SER A 116 4.73 20.54 -1.34
CA SER A 116 4.87 19.44 -0.38
C SER A 116 4.82 19.91 1.08
N ASN A 117 5.08 21.20 1.34
CA ASN A 117 5.07 21.78 2.67
C ASN A 117 3.67 22.31 3.09
N ARG A 118 2.64 22.08 2.28
CA ARG A 118 1.26 22.54 2.54
C ARG A 118 0.28 21.38 2.63
N PRO A 119 -0.85 21.56 3.35
CA PRO A 119 -1.93 20.58 3.35
C PRO A 119 -2.47 20.32 1.94
N ILE A 120 -2.98 19.09 1.72
CA ILE A 120 -3.61 18.64 0.46
C ILE A 120 -4.70 19.64 -0.01
N GLY A 121 -5.45 20.21 0.94
CA GLY A 121 -6.39 21.29 0.71
C GLY A 121 -6.88 21.89 2.02
N SER A 122 -7.17 23.18 2.01
CA SER A 122 -7.84 23.89 3.10
C SER A 122 -9.16 24.43 2.55
N PHE A 123 -10.27 24.07 3.19
CA PHE A 123 -11.61 24.37 2.71
C PHE A 123 -12.40 25.10 3.78
N LEU A 124 -13.08 26.17 3.39
CA LEU A 124 -14.03 26.89 4.21
C LEU A 124 -15.42 26.71 3.61
N PHE A 125 -16.28 25.96 4.28
CA PHE A 125 -17.67 25.74 3.84
C PHE A 125 -18.57 26.84 4.38
N LEU A 126 -19.14 27.66 3.48
CA LEU A 126 -20.03 28.77 3.82
C LEU A 126 -21.46 28.47 3.37
N GLY A 127 -22.45 28.97 4.11
CA GLY A 127 -23.87 28.86 3.73
C GLY A 127 -24.81 28.60 4.92
N PRO A 128 -26.13 28.48 4.68
CA PRO A 128 -27.13 28.25 5.72
C PRO A 128 -27.00 26.85 6.35
N THR A 129 -27.49 26.67 7.58
CA THR A 129 -27.44 25.37 8.28
C THR A 129 -28.31 24.33 7.55
N GLY A 130 -27.98 23.04 7.72
CA GLY A 130 -28.78 21.94 7.14
C GLY A 130 -28.51 21.58 5.67
N VAL A 131 -27.70 22.35 4.93
CA VAL A 131 -27.45 22.11 3.48
C VAL A 131 -26.36 21.08 3.15
N GLY A 132 -25.80 20.38 4.15
CA GLY A 132 -24.82 19.31 3.91
C GLY A 132 -23.33 19.69 4.03
N LYS A 133 -22.98 20.86 4.60
CA LYS A 133 -21.58 21.25 4.86
C LYS A 133 -20.81 20.22 5.70
N THR A 134 -21.38 19.82 6.84
CA THR A 134 -20.79 18.81 7.73
C THR A 134 -20.71 17.44 7.04
N GLU A 135 -21.71 17.10 6.23
CA GLU A 135 -21.70 15.83 5.49
C GLU A 135 -20.62 15.82 4.40
N SER A 136 -20.34 16.96 3.78
CA SER A 136 -19.21 17.12 2.84
C SER A 136 -17.87 16.83 3.51
N ALA A 137 -17.66 17.37 4.72
CA ALA A 137 -16.46 17.08 5.50
C ALA A 137 -16.36 15.59 5.90
N LYS A 138 -17.47 14.98 6.33
CA LYS A 138 -17.52 13.54 6.67
C LYS A 138 -17.29 12.65 5.45
N ALA A 139 -17.90 12.97 4.31
CA ALA A 139 -17.72 12.24 3.06
C ALA A 139 -16.26 12.31 2.60
N LEU A 140 -15.63 13.49 2.70
CA LEU A 140 -14.21 13.67 2.43
C LEU A 140 -13.34 12.84 3.35
N ALA A 141 -13.62 12.82 4.66
CA ALA A 141 -12.86 12.00 5.61
C ALA A 141 -12.98 10.50 5.30
N ARG A 142 -14.20 10.01 5.02
CA ARG A 142 -14.42 8.61 4.60
C ARG A 142 -13.70 8.28 3.30
N PHE A 143 -13.65 9.22 2.36
CA PHE A 143 -12.86 9.07 1.15
C PHE A 143 -11.36 9.02 1.48
N CYS A 144 -10.77 9.99 2.18
CA CYS A 144 -9.32 9.96 2.42
C CYS A 144 -8.88 8.73 3.24
N LEU A 145 -9.65 8.32 4.25
CA LEU A 145 -9.28 7.25 5.16
C LEU A 145 -9.69 5.84 4.69
N ILE A 146 -10.48 5.71 3.63
CA ILE A 146 -11.10 4.44 3.16
C ILE A 146 -12.08 3.82 4.20
N VAL A 147 -12.12 4.34 5.43
CA VAL A 147 -12.94 3.88 6.55
C VAL A 147 -14.38 4.37 6.42
N ARG A 148 -15.37 3.46 6.52
CA ARG A 148 -16.81 3.78 6.49
C ARG A 148 -17.46 4.01 7.86
N LYS A 149 -16.90 3.46 8.94
CA LYS A 149 -17.35 3.71 10.32
C LYS A 149 -16.15 3.84 11.26
N PRO A 150 -16.15 4.83 12.19
CA PRO A 150 -15.21 4.82 13.29
C PRO A 150 -15.43 3.56 14.13
N TYR A 151 -14.36 2.97 14.64
CA TYR A 151 -14.43 1.85 15.57
C TYR A 151 -15.24 2.27 16.81
N PRO A 152 -16.14 1.42 17.33
CA PRO A 152 -16.46 1.49 18.74
C PRO A 152 -15.17 1.06 19.48
N LEU A 153 -14.60 1.97 20.26
CA LEU A 153 -13.63 1.62 21.29
C LEU A 153 -14.32 0.76 22.36
#